data_AF-A0A369SNG6-F1
#
_entry.id   AF-A0A369SNG6-F1
#
_cell.length_a   1.000
_cell.length_b   1.000
_cell.length_c   1.000
_cell.angle_alpha   90.00
_cell.angle_beta   90.00
_cell.angle_gamma   90.00
#
_symmetry.space_group_name_H-M   'P 1'
#
loop_
_entity.id
_entity.type
_entity.pdbx_description
1 polymer ?
#
loop_
_entity_poly.entity_id
_entity_poly.type
_entity_poly.pdbx_seq_one_letter_code
_entity_poly.pdbx_strand_id
1 'polypeptide(L)'
;MNFIAFDVAVTFGAAAGAGINSLASVGNQQQQQFLTPISGGFPSSKVVKDQQTGFVNMSTAEYKQLDTVISSVGMETETADQQAVQAQDKLMMQAAEIRGVFINWQSYLQCQMITESDYNFIVEFDKLKEAPKERDAFIQNSKLECPKTFINLISRISKDQTVQYILTLIDDMFEEDKSRVKLFHEYTEVNKSAQLWSSFLNLLNRQDIFTVHMSSRIMAKLASFSSARLQGSDLNFYLTWLNNQLTVLGNDYLQSVVNVLQTILRVDDYRLSFVKTHGVKGLVDLLNTKVSFQLQYQITHCLWLLAFNPLIATKMNEHNVIPVLADILRDSSKEKVTRIVLATLRNLLEKPSPSEVQGNALAMIHSKVISMLIVLENKNWADSDIKDDIDFIHEKLSMNLNFLSTFDEYAGEVKSGHLEWSPVHRSERFWRENASMLNENNYEILKILLQLLSDSRDPLVLAIAAHDIGEYVRHYGAGKRVIEKFGGKERVMQLMTHSDQQVRYEALLAVQKLMVHHWEYLGKQVPNENEKQGVTAKK
;
A
#
# COMPACT_ATOMS: atom_id res chain seq x y z
N MET A 1 -34.92 -22.80 -18.13
CA MET A 1 -36.05 -23.37 -17.36
C MET A 1 -35.51 -24.46 -16.46
N ASN A 2 -35.64 -24.26 -15.14
CA ASN A 2 -35.79 -25.26 -14.06
C ASN A 2 -35.22 -24.67 -12.77
N PHE A 3 -36.11 -24.05 -12.01
CA PHE A 3 -35.87 -23.65 -10.62
C PHE A 3 -35.90 -24.88 -9.73
N ILE A 4 -35.05 -24.90 -8.71
CA ILE A 4 -35.31 -25.64 -7.47
C ILE A 4 -35.11 -24.63 -6.34
N ALA A 5 -36.22 -24.25 -5.71
CA ALA A 5 -36.23 -23.52 -4.45
C ALA A 5 -36.49 -24.51 -3.32
N PHE A 6 -35.97 -24.23 -2.13
CA PHE A 6 -36.34 -24.92 -0.90
C PHE A 6 -36.59 -23.90 0.20
N ASP A 7 -37.86 -23.79 0.62
CA ASP A 7 -38.26 -23.10 1.83
C ASP A 7 -37.82 -23.87 3.08
N VAL A 8 -37.43 -23.15 4.12
CA VAL A 8 -37.61 -23.59 5.51
C VAL A 8 -38.18 -22.42 6.30
N ALA A 9 -39.36 -22.64 6.89
CA ALA A 9 -40.14 -21.61 7.56
C ALA A 9 -39.72 -21.35 9.01
N VAL A 10 -40.04 -20.14 9.47
CA VAL A 10 -39.93 -19.65 10.85
C VAL A 10 -40.79 -20.48 11.81
N THR A 11 -40.37 -20.62 13.08
CA THR A 11 -41.32 -20.86 14.18
C THR A 11 -40.94 -20.07 15.43
N PHE A 12 -41.96 -19.47 16.07
CA PHE A 12 -41.87 -18.64 17.26
C PHE A 12 -41.66 -19.45 18.55
N GLY A 13 -41.09 -18.82 19.57
CA GLY A 13 -41.12 -19.30 20.95
C GLY A 13 -40.95 -18.15 21.95
N ALA A 14 -42.04 -17.65 22.53
CA ALA A 14 -42.03 -16.58 23.52
C ALA A 14 -42.95 -16.87 24.71
N ALA A 15 -42.41 -16.76 25.93
CA ALA A 15 -43.09 -16.61 27.21
C ALA A 15 -42.04 -16.04 28.19
N ALA A 16 -42.17 -14.83 28.76
CA ALA A 16 -43.12 -14.39 29.79
C ALA A 16 -42.91 -15.12 31.14
N GLY A 17 -42.71 -14.44 32.29
CA GLY A 17 -42.58 -12.99 32.53
C GLY A 17 -42.59 -12.65 34.04
N ALA A 18 -42.44 -11.35 34.37
CA ALA A 18 -42.56 -10.72 35.71
C ALA A 18 -41.55 -11.13 36.81
N GLY A 19 -41.08 -10.24 37.69
CA GLY A 19 -41.18 -8.77 37.69
C GLY A 19 -40.90 -8.09 39.05
N ILE A 20 -40.65 -6.78 38.99
CA ILE A 20 -41.00 -5.75 40.01
C ILE A 20 -40.06 -5.52 41.24
N ASN A 21 -39.57 -4.27 41.31
CA ASN A 21 -39.10 -3.50 42.49
C ASN A 21 -37.85 -3.99 43.27
N SER A 22 -37.11 -3.18 44.04
CA SER A 22 -36.90 -1.73 44.30
C SER A 22 -36.23 -1.64 45.69
N LEU A 23 -35.68 -0.49 46.09
CA LEU A 23 -34.93 -0.20 47.34
C LEU A 23 -33.44 -0.60 47.25
N ALA A 24 -32.42 0.27 47.38
CA ALA A 24 -32.18 1.51 48.14
C ALA A 24 -31.52 1.31 49.53
N SER A 25 -30.27 1.80 49.60
CA SER A 25 -29.51 2.31 50.77
C SER A 25 -29.16 1.42 51.97
N VAL A 26 -27.88 1.51 52.35
CA VAL A 26 -27.20 1.63 53.69
C VAL A 26 -25.76 1.15 53.43
N GLY A 27 -24.70 1.96 53.54
CA GLY A 27 -24.08 2.44 54.79
C GLY A 27 -23.05 1.40 55.27
N ASN A 28 -21.81 1.70 55.67
CA ASN A 28 -21.24 2.97 56.16
C ASN A 28 -19.69 3.01 56.07
N GLN A 29 -19.15 4.21 55.84
CA GLN A 29 -18.06 4.91 56.58
C GLN A 29 -16.69 4.26 56.90
N GLN A 30 -15.62 4.98 56.53
CA GLN A 30 -14.63 5.68 57.39
C GLN A 30 -13.37 6.01 56.51
N GLN A 31 -12.67 7.15 56.61
CA GLN A 31 -12.87 8.40 57.36
C GLN A 31 -12.08 9.54 56.64
N GLN A 32 -12.58 10.78 56.66
CA GLN A 32 -11.83 11.99 56.24
C GLN A 32 -11.27 12.73 57.46
N GLN A 33 -10.14 13.44 57.28
CA GLN A 33 -9.73 14.72 57.92
C GLN A 33 -8.25 15.01 57.57
N PHE A 34 -7.72 16.24 57.41
CA PHE A 34 -8.20 17.61 57.65
C PHE A 34 -7.60 18.63 56.63
N LEU A 35 -8.10 19.87 56.66
CA LEU A 35 -7.56 21.09 55.99
C LEU A 35 -6.48 21.77 56.89
N THR A 36 -5.75 22.85 56.58
CA THR A 36 -5.87 23.96 55.58
C THR A 36 -4.44 24.57 55.32
N PRO A 37 -4.20 25.55 54.42
CA PRO A 37 -2.85 25.89 53.92
C PRO A 37 -2.12 27.03 54.68
N ILE A 38 -0.81 27.17 54.46
CA ILE A 38 0.00 28.36 54.82
C ILE A 38 0.93 28.76 53.67
N SER A 39 1.09 30.08 53.49
CA SER A 39 1.91 30.80 52.51
C SER A 39 3.43 30.70 52.73
N GLY A 40 4.22 30.77 51.65
CA GLY A 40 5.67 31.05 51.70
C GLY A 40 6.21 31.37 50.31
N GLY A 41 7.01 32.43 50.17
CA GLY A 41 7.46 32.95 48.87
C GLY A 41 8.74 32.32 48.32
N PHE A 42 9.03 32.59 47.04
CA PHE A 42 10.29 32.27 46.36
C PHE A 42 11.52 32.86 47.08
N PRO A 43 12.69 32.18 46.96
CA PRO A 43 13.71 32.78 46.09
C PRO A 43 14.34 31.78 45.08
N SER A 44 15.27 32.30 44.26
CA SER A 44 15.62 31.76 42.95
C SER A 44 16.84 30.81 42.89
N SER A 45 16.88 30.05 41.79
CA SER A 45 18.04 29.40 41.15
C SER A 45 18.64 28.12 41.78
N LYS A 46 18.35 26.97 41.13
CA LYS A 46 19.39 26.06 40.61
C LYS A 46 18.81 25.08 39.55
N VAL A 47 19.34 25.23 38.34
CA VAL A 47 19.41 24.31 37.18
C VAL A 47 18.77 22.92 37.36
N VAL A 48 17.73 22.65 36.57
CA VAL A 48 17.44 21.32 36.01
C VAL A 48 17.27 21.50 34.50
N LYS A 49 18.05 20.76 33.71
CA LYS A 49 18.02 20.81 32.24
C LYS A 49 17.02 19.82 31.67
N ASP A 50 16.29 20.28 30.67
CA ASP A 50 15.83 19.59 29.46
C ASP A 50 15.86 18.05 29.42
N GLN A 51 14.67 17.46 29.34
CA GLN A 51 14.40 16.32 28.46
C GLN A 51 13.35 16.74 27.43
N GLN A 52 13.79 17.49 26.41
CA GLN A 52 12.98 17.67 25.21
C GLN A 52 12.95 16.36 24.41
N THR A 53 11.76 15.99 23.98
CA THR A 53 11.53 14.98 22.96
C THR A 53 12.29 15.34 21.68
N GLY A 54 13.07 14.39 21.17
CA GLY A 54 13.92 14.58 19.98
C GLY A 54 13.12 14.69 18.68
N PHE A 55 12.44 15.81 18.47
CA PHE A 55 12.06 16.25 17.13
C PHE A 55 13.32 16.70 16.38
N VAL A 56 13.92 15.80 15.61
CA VAL A 56 14.84 16.21 14.56
C VAL A 56 14.01 16.84 13.45
N ASN A 57 13.82 18.15 13.53
CA ASN A 57 13.27 18.93 12.43
C ASN A 57 14.25 18.80 11.24
N MET A 58 13.81 18.12 10.17
CA MET A 58 14.44 18.26 8.86
C MET A 58 14.55 19.75 8.53
N SER A 59 15.72 20.16 8.06
CA SER A 59 16.01 21.55 7.75
C SER A 59 15.18 22.02 6.56
N THR A 60 14.87 23.32 6.52
CA THR A 60 14.16 23.94 5.40
C THR A 60 14.93 23.86 4.07
N ALA A 61 16.20 23.45 4.10
CA ALA A 61 17.03 23.18 2.93
C ALA A 61 16.75 21.77 2.35
N GLU A 62 16.55 20.75 3.20
CA GLU A 62 16.22 19.39 2.77
C GLU A 62 14.83 19.30 2.13
N TYR A 63 13.85 20.07 2.63
CA TYR A 63 12.54 20.22 1.97
C TYR A 63 12.65 20.83 0.58
N LYS A 64 13.48 21.87 0.42
CA LYS A 64 13.75 22.46 -0.91
C LYS A 64 14.49 21.50 -1.82
N GLN A 65 15.42 20.70 -1.30
CA GLN A 65 16.06 19.62 -2.07
C GLN A 65 15.05 18.54 -2.45
N LEU A 66 14.05 18.22 -1.62
CA LEU A 66 12.96 17.30 -1.99
C LEU A 66 12.11 17.83 -3.15
N ASP A 67 11.64 19.08 -3.11
CA ASP A 67 10.92 19.69 -4.23
C ASP A 67 11.79 19.85 -5.49
N THR A 68 13.10 20.13 -5.30
CA THR A 68 14.07 20.22 -6.40
C THR A 68 14.39 18.84 -6.98
N VAL A 69 14.45 17.78 -6.16
CA VAL A 69 14.68 16.40 -6.61
C VAL A 69 13.42 15.82 -7.25
N ILE A 70 12.23 16.14 -6.75
CA ILE A 70 10.95 15.77 -7.40
C ILE A 70 10.80 16.50 -8.76
N SER A 71 11.44 17.65 -8.97
CA SER A 71 11.47 18.35 -10.27
C SER A 71 12.70 18.03 -11.13
N SER A 72 13.84 17.59 -10.56
CA SER A 72 15.06 17.22 -11.30
C SER A 72 15.14 15.73 -11.66
N VAL A 73 14.43 14.86 -10.92
CA VAL A 73 14.09 13.50 -11.35
C VAL A 73 13.04 13.66 -12.44
N GLY A 74 13.51 13.74 -13.68
CA GLY A 74 12.72 14.19 -14.83
C GLY A 74 11.46 13.37 -15.13
N MET A 75 10.33 13.74 -14.53
CA MET A 75 8.99 13.37 -15.00
C MET A 75 8.34 14.45 -15.88
N GLU A 76 9.10 15.48 -16.28
CA GLU A 76 8.68 16.51 -17.24
C GLU A 76 9.39 16.34 -18.59
N THR A 77 9.12 15.21 -19.23
CA THR A 77 8.88 15.21 -20.67
C THR A 77 7.49 14.65 -20.91
N GLU A 78 6.63 15.42 -21.59
CA GLU A 78 5.36 14.94 -22.13
C GLU A 78 5.65 13.91 -23.22
N THR A 79 5.96 12.70 -22.80
CA THR A 79 6.14 11.56 -23.69
C THR A 79 4.79 11.17 -24.29
N ALA A 80 4.79 10.64 -25.52
CA ALA A 80 3.58 10.18 -26.20
C ALA A 80 2.77 9.19 -25.33
N ASP A 81 3.46 8.42 -24.46
CA ASP A 81 2.85 7.56 -23.46
C ASP A 81 1.97 8.32 -22.45
N GLN A 82 2.37 9.51 -21.95
CA GLN A 82 1.53 10.28 -21.01
C GLN A 82 0.25 10.80 -21.68
N GLN A 83 0.35 11.27 -22.94
CA GLN A 83 -0.81 11.71 -23.72
C GLN A 83 -1.73 10.53 -24.09
N ALA A 84 -1.16 9.37 -24.44
CA ALA A 84 -1.90 8.13 -24.66
C ALA A 84 -2.59 7.61 -23.39
N VAL A 85 -2.01 7.82 -22.21
CA VAL A 85 -2.60 7.46 -20.92
C VAL A 85 -3.77 8.37 -20.56
N GLN A 86 -3.68 9.68 -20.79
CA GLN A 86 -4.84 10.57 -20.65
C GLN A 86 -5.97 10.17 -21.61
N ALA A 87 -5.64 9.71 -22.83
CA ALA A 87 -6.61 9.18 -23.79
C ALA A 87 -7.19 7.80 -23.41
N GLN A 88 -6.67 7.12 -22.38
CA GLN A 88 -7.19 5.85 -21.86
C GLN A 88 -7.89 5.99 -20.49
N ASP A 89 -7.79 7.13 -19.81
CA ASP A 89 -8.55 7.41 -18.58
C ASP A 89 -10.01 7.72 -18.91
N LYS A 90 -10.93 6.85 -18.47
CA LYS A 90 -12.37 6.99 -18.67
C LYS A 90 -12.91 8.33 -18.16
N LEU A 91 -12.34 8.87 -17.08
CA LEU A 91 -12.76 10.18 -16.56
C LEU A 91 -12.45 11.30 -17.57
N MET A 92 -11.28 11.24 -18.21
CA MET A 92 -10.84 12.27 -19.17
C MET A 92 -11.61 12.17 -20.49
N MET A 93 -11.95 10.96 -20.94
CA MET A 93 -12.82 10.74 -22.09
C MET A 93 -14.21 11.36 -21.87
N GLN A 94 -14.86 11.04 -20.74
CA GLN A 94 -16.16 11.63 -20.41
C GLN A 94 -16.10 13.14 -20.21
N ALA A 95 -15.02 13.67 -19.61
CA ALA A 95 -14.82 15.11 -19.49
C ALA A 95 -14.79 15.79 -20.87
N ALA A 96 -14.15 15.16 -21.88
CA ALA A 96 -14.15 15.67 -23.25
C ALA A 96 -15.56 15.68 -23.89
N GLU A 97 -16.38 14.65 -23.66
CA GLU A 97 -17.79 14.64 -24.09
C GLU A 97 -18.60 15.74 -23.40
N ILE A 98 -18.43 15.88 -22.07
CA ILE A 98 -19.11 16.89 -21.25
C ILE A 98 -18.73 18.31 -21.66
N ARG A 99 -17.51 18.57 -22.13
CA ARG A 99 -17.12 19.87 -22.71
C ARG A 99 -17.98 20.28 -23.91
N GLY A 100 -18.59 19.33 -24.64
CA GLY A 100 -19.52 19.62 -25.74
C GLY A 100 -20.96 19.94 -25.32
N VAL A 101 -21.30 19.83 -24.03
CA VAL A 101 -22.67 20.03 -23.53
C VAL A 101 -23.01 21.50 -23.39
N PHE A 102 -24.10 21.93 -24.05
CA PHE A 102 -24.66 23.26 -23.85
C PHE A 102 -25.50 23.36 -22.56
N ILE A 103 -25.19 24.33 -21.70
CA ILE A 103 -25.95 24.62 -20.48
C ILE A 103 -26.71 25.94 -20.64
N ASN A 104 -28.04 25.89 -20.49
CA ASN A 104 -28.88 27.08 -20.48
C ASN A 104 -28.83 27.79 -19.10
N TRP A 105 -27.81 28.60 -18.86
CA TRP A 105 -27.65 29.36 -17.60
C TRP A 105 -28.84 30.28 -17.29
N GLN A 106 -29.53 30.79 -18.32
CA GLN A 106 -30.64 31.74 -18.16
C GLN A 106 -31.85 31.11 -17.45
N SER A 107 -32.08 29.80 -17.61
CA SER A 107 -33.15 29.10 -16.89
C SER A 107 -32.87 28.99 -15.39
N TYR A 108 -31.61 28.78 -15.00
CA TYR A 108 -31.21 28.76 -13.58
C TYR A 108 -31.39 30.12 -12.91
N LEU A 109 -31.13 31.22 -13.61
CA LEU A 109 -31.40 32.57 -13.12
C LEU A 109 -32.92 32.83 -12.98
N GLN A 110 -33.72 32.44 -13.98
CA GLN A 110 -35.18 32.56 -13.93
C GLN A 110 -35.81 31.74 -12.80
N CYS A 111 -35.27 30.55 -12.52
CA CYS A 111 -35.67 29.72 -11.39
C CYS A 111 -35.05 30.13 -10.03
N GLN A 112 -34.34 31.26 -9.95
CA GLN A 112 -33.68 31.77 -8.74
C GLN A 112 -32.66 30.81 -8.09
N MET A 113 -32.16 29.83 -8.85
CA MET A 113 -31.16 28.86 -8.38
C MET A 113 -29.77 29.48 -8.27
N ILE A 114 -29.49 30.50 -9.10
CA ILE A 114 -28.22 31.24 -9.16
C ILE A 114 -28.51 32.74 -9.06
N THR A 115 -27.55 33.53 -8.57
CA THR A 115 -27.71 35.00 -8.52
C THR A 115 -27.39 35.64 -9.87
N GLU A 116 -27.78 36.90 -10.06
CA GLU A 116 -27.42 37.68 -11.25
C GLU A 116 -25.89 37.83 -11.39
N SER A 117 -25.14 37.96 -10.28
CA SER A 117 -23.67 37.96 -10.31
C SER A 117 -23.10 36.61 -10.78
N ASP A 118 -23.64 35.49 -10.26
CA ASP A 118 -23.19 34.15 -10.66
C ASP A 118 -23.49 33.89 -12.16
N TYR A 119 -24.66 34.36 -12.65
CA TYR A 119 -25.06 34.26 -14.05
C TYR A 119 -24.15 35.07 -14.99
N ASN A 120 -23.91 36.34 -14.67
CA ASN A 120 -23.06 37.21 -15.49
C ASN A 120 -21.63 36.65 -15.56
N PHE A 121 -21.06 36.23 -14.42
CA PHE A 121 -19.74 35.62 -14.38
C PHE A 121 -19.66 34.34 -15.22
N ILE A 122 -20.59 33.38 -15.01
CA ILE A 122 -20.48 32.08 -15.68
C ILE A 122 -20.70 32.20 -17.20
N VAL A 123 -21.60 33.08 -17.66
CA VAL A 123 -21.84 33.29 -19.09
C VAL A 123 -20.66 33.98 -19.78
N GLU A 124 -19.92 34.86 -19.10
CA GLU A 124 -18.67 35.41 -19.65
C GLU A 124 -17.53 34.38 -19.62
N PHE A 125 -17.38 33.64 -18.53
CA PHE A 125 -16.38 32.58 -18.41
C PHE A 125 -16.53 31.48 -19.47
N ASP A 126 -17.76 31.05 -19.74
CA ASP A 126 -18.09 29.98 -20.70
C ASP A 126 -17.83 30.41 -22.17
N LYS A 127 -17.94 31.70 -22.48
CA LYS A 127 -17.54 32.25 -23.79
C LYS A 127 -16.03 32.22 -24.02
N LEU A 128 -15.23 32.36 -22.96
CA LEU A 128 -13.76 32.41 -23.03
C LEU A 128 -13.12 31.00 -23.04
N LYS A 129 -13.93 29.95 -23.24
CA LYS A 129 -13.50 28.54 -23.20
C LYS A 129 -12.36 28.20 -24.15
N GLU A 130 -12.39 28.78 -25.36
CA GLU A 130 -11.39 28.59 -26.42
C GLU A 130 -10.27 29.64 -26.39
N ALA A 131 -10.28 30.58 -25.43
CA ALA A 131 -9.35 31.70 -25.33
C ALA A 131 -8.61 31.73 -23.96
N PRO A 132 -7.66 30.80 -23.69
CA PRO A 132 -7.06 30.64 -22.35
C PRO A 132 -6.39 31.91 -21.79
N LYS A 133 -5.79 32.75 -22.65
CA LYS A 133 -5.14 34.01 -22.25
C LYS A 133 -6.15 35.08 -21.81
N GLU A 134 -7.29 35.16 -22.50
CA GLU A 134 -8.36 36.11 -22.17
C GLU A 134 -9.10 35.66 -20.90
N ARG A 135 -9.34 34.34 -20.77
CA ARG A 135 -9.86 33.75 -19.54
C ARG A 135 -8.93 33.99 -18.35
N ASP A 136 -7.61 33.90 -18.52
CA ASP A 136 -6.67 34.22 -17.44
C ASP A 136 -6.78 35.69 -16.99
N ALA A 137 -6.78 36.64 -17.93
CA ALA A 137 -7.00 38.05 -17.63
C ALA A 137 -8.36 38.30 -16.93
N PHE A 138 -9.42 37.61 -17.35
CA PHE A 138 -10.73 37.66 -16.71
C PHE A 138 -10.71 37.13 -15.26
N ILE A 139 -10.07 35.98 -15.01
CA ILE A 139 -9.88 35.41 -13.66
C ILE A 139 -9.05 36.37 -12.78
N GLN A 140 -7.99 36.97 -13.33
CA GLN A 140 -7.15 37.93 -12.59
C GLN A 140 -7.88 39.23 -12.23
N ASN A 141 -8.87 39.65 -13.01
CA ASN A 141 -9.76 40.77 -12.67
C ASN A 141 -10.85 40.36 -11.66
N SER A 142 -11.29 39.10 -11.69
CA SER A 142 -12.45 38.57 -10.94
C SER A 142 -12.06 37.62 -9.80
N LYS A 143 -10.94 37.88 -9.10
CA LYS A 143 -10.28 36.94 -8.16
C LYS A 143 -11.18 36.36 -7.06
N LEU A 144 -12.08 37.17 -6.50
CA LEU A 144 -13.02 36.74 -5.46
C LEU A 144 -14.38 36.26 -6.03
N GLU A 145 -14.80 36.78 -7.18
CA GLU A 145 -16.04 36.39 -7.85
C GLU A 145 -15.96 34.98 -8.43
N CYS A 146 -14.82 34.60 -9.01
CA CYS A 146 -14.59 33.27 -9.60
C CYS A 146 -14.84 32.12 -8.60
N PRO A 147 -14.11 32.01 -7.46
CA PRO A 147 -14.33 30.94 -6.48
C PRO A 147 -15.71 31.03 -5.82
N LYS A 148 -16.22 32.25 -5.54
CA LYS A 148 -17.59 32.48 -5.05
C LYS A 148 -18.62 31.82 -5.96
N THR A 149 -18.57 32.12 -7.26
CA THR A 149 -19.54 31.61 -8.24
C THR A 149 -19.43 30.10 -8.37
N PHE A 150 -18.24 29.53 -8.52
CA PHE A 150 -18.10 28.06 -8.62
C PHE A 150 -18.60 27.31 -7.37
N ILE A 151 -18.32 27.81 -6.16
CA ILE A 151 -18.82 27.23 -4.91
C ILE A 151 -20.35 27.35 -4.82
N ASN A 152 -20.93 28.51 -5.18
CA ASN A 152 -22.37 28.72 -5.22
C ASN A 152 -23.06 27.78 -6.21
N LEU A 153 -22.53 27.65 -7.43
CA LEU A 153 -23.09 26.80 -8.49
C LEU A 153 -23.12 25.33 -8.05
N ILE A 154 -22.02 24.80 -7.52
CA ILE A 154 -21.96 23.42 -6.98
C ILE A 154 -22.92 23.23 -5.82
N SER A 155 -23.00 24.19 -4.89
CA SER A 155 -23.81 24.06 -3.67
C SER A 155 -25.31 24.13 -3.93
N ARG A 156 -25.75 24.84 -4.98
CA ARG A 156 -27.17 25.09 -5.27
C ARG A 156 -27.73 24.23 -6.39
N ILE A 157 -26.94 23.86 -7.39
CA ILE A 157 -27.45 23.12 -8.56
C ILE A 157 -27.40 21.62 -8.30
N SER A 158 -28.56 20.97 -8.34
CA SER A 158 -28.68 19.52 -8.15
C SER A 158 -28.72 18.71 -9.45
N LYS A 159 -28.90 19.31 -10.63
CA LYS A 159 -28.97 18.57 -11.91
C LYS A 159 -27.59 17.99 -12.29
N ASP A 160 -27.49 16.66 -12.40
CA ASP A 160 -26.22 15.94 -12.63
C ASP A 160 -25.42 16.52 -13.80
N GLN A 161 -26.01 16.55 -15.01
CA GLN A 161 -25.37 17.07 -16.24
C GLN A 161 -24.74 18.47 -16.07
N THR A 162 -25.35 19.34 -15.27
CA THR A 162 -24.85 20.70 -15.04
C THR A 162 -23.72 20.70 -14.00
N VAL A 163 -23.81 19.87 -12.96
CA VAL A 163 -22.72 19.69 -11.98
C VAL A 163 -21.50 19.05 -12.64
N GLN A 164 -21.69 18.03 -13.48
CA GLN A 164 -20.66 17.44 -14.33
C GLN A 164 -19.93 18.52 -15.16
N TYR A 165 -20.68 19.42 -15.80
CA TYR A 165 -20.13 20.54 -16.58
C TYR A 165 -19.34 21.52 -15.71
N ILE A 166 -19.91 21.95 -14.57
CA ILE A 166 -19.26 22.87 -13.62
C ILE A 166 -17.93 22.30 -13.12
N LEU A 167 -17.91 21.02 -12.73
CA LEU A 167 -16.70 20.35 -12.27
C LEU A 167 -15.66 20.25 -13.40
N THR A 168 -16.08 19.96 -14.62
CA THR A 168 -15.17 19.94 -15.78
C THR A 168 -14.53 21.32 -16.01
N LEU A 169 -15.30 22.42 -15.92
CA LEU A 169 -14.75 23.78 -16.02
C LEU A 169 -13.74 24.11 -14.91
N ILE A 170 -13.96 23.63 -13.68
CA ILE A 170 -13.05 23.83 -12.56
C ILE A 170 -11.77 23.01 -12.73
N ASP A 171 -11.88 21.76 -13.19
CA ASP A 171 -10.72 20.90 -13.41
C ASP A 171 -9.84 21.42 -14.55
N ASP A 172 -10.45 21.84 -15.67
CA ASP A 172 -9.79 22.52 -16.80
C ASP A 172 -9.06 23.79 -16.33
N MET A 173 -9.75 24.65 -15.58
CA MET A 173 -9.17 25.89 -15.03
C MET A 173 -7.93 25.62 -14.16
N PHE A 174 -7.92 24.56 -13.35
CA PHE A 174 -6.79 24.16 -12.52
C PHE A 174 -5.70 23.37 -13.26
N GLU A 175 -6.00 22.77 -14.41
CA GLU A 175 -5.01 22.12 -15.27
C GLU A 175 -4.17 23.16 -16.02
N GLU A 176 -4.81 24.22 -16.51
CA GLU A 176 -4.17 25.36 -17.19
C GLU A 176 -3.20 26.14 -16.30
N ASP A 177 -3.60 26.42 -15.05
CA ASP A 177 -2.72 27.00 -14.05
C ASP A 177 -3.07 26.48 -12.65
N LYS A 178 -2.17 25.66 -12.12
CA LYS A 178 -2.21 25.08 -10.77
C LYS A 178 -2.23 26.16 -9.68
N SER A 179 -1.74 27.37 -9.97
CA SER A 179 -1.73 28.49 -9.02
C SER A 179 -3.14 29.03 -8.70
N ARG A 180 -4.10 28.88 -9.63
CA ARG A 180 -5.50 29.32 -9.47
C ARG A 180 -6.23 28.64 -8.31
N VAL A 181 -5.74 27.49 -7.85
CA VAL A 181 -6.19 26.82 -6.61
C VAL A 181 -6.14 27.78 -5.41
N LYS A 182 -5.14 28.68 -5.34
CA LYS A 182 -4.98 29.64 -4.24
C LYS A 182 -6.16 30.59 -4.12
N LEU A 183 -6.78 30.98 -5.23
CA LEU A 183 -7.95 31.89 -5.25
C LEU A 183 -9.13 31.33 -4.43
N PHE A 184 -9.34 30.00 -4.47
CA PHE A 184 -10.39 29.34 -3.70
C PHE A 184 -10.12 29.40 -2.20
N HIS A 185 -8.86 29.21 -1.80
CA HIS A 185 -8.45 29.31 -0.40
C HIS A 185 -8.52 30.74 0.12
N GLU A 186 -7.92 31.71 -0.60
CA GLU A 186 -7.99 33.14 -0.29
C GLU A 186 -9.45 33.63 -0.13
N TYR A 187 -10.35 33.21 -1.04
CA TYR A 187 -11.78 33.52 -0.93
C TYR A 187 -12.42 32.99 0.35
N THR A 188 -12.05 31.77 0.79
CA THR A 188 -12.59 31.16 2.04
C THR A 188 -11.95 31.68 3.32
N GLU A 189 -10.71 32.17 3.27
CA GLU A 189 -10.10 32.89 4.39
C GLU A 189 -10.82 34.21 4.66
N VAL A 190 -11.17 34.95 3.60
CA VAL A 190 -11.98 36.18 3.66
C VAL A 190 -13.42 35.87 4.08
N ASN A 191 -14.04 34.86 3.45
CA ASN A 191 -15.44 34.47 3.69
C ASN A 191 -15.49 33.18 4.51
N LYS A 192 -15.38 33.29 5.83
CA LYS A 192 -15.40 32.14 6.76
C LYS A 192 -16.69 31.28 6.74
N SER A 193 -17.74 31.76 6.07
CA SER A 193 -18.96 30.99 5.78
C SER A 193 -18.85 30.10 4.54
N ALA A 194 -17.86 30.34 3.66
CA ALA A 194 -17.63 29.57 2.45
C ALA A 194 -17.06 28.19 2.77
N GLN A 195 -17.85 27.18 2.47
CA GLN A 195 -17.63 25.80 2.89
C GLN A 195 -16.89 25.01 1.79
N LEU A 196 -15.62 25.35 1.53
CA LEU A 196 -14.85 24.80 0.40
C LEU A 196 -14.83 23.26 0.40
N TRP A 197 -14.29 22.65 1.47
CA TRP A 197 -14.13 21.20 1.54
C TRP A 197 -15.45 20.46 1.51
N SER A 198 -16.43 20.87 2.32
CA SER A 198 -17.75 20.22 2.38
C SER A 198 -18.53 20.33 1.06
N SER A 199 -18.34 21.40 0.28
CA SER A 199 -18.94 21.51 -1.06
C SER A 199 -18.54 20.35 -1.97
N PHE A 200 -17.26 19.96 -1.96
CA PHE A 200 -16.76 18.84 -2.77
C PHE A 200 -16.92 17.47 -2.10
N LEU A 201 -16.77 17.38 -0.78
CA LEU A 201 -17.00 16.14 0.00
C LEU A 201 -18.45 15.64 -0.14
N ASN A 202 -19.43 16.55 -0.13
CA ASN A 202 -20.83 16.19 -0.32
C ASN A 202 -21.09 15.56 -1.69
N LEU A 203 -20.35 15.95 -2.73
CA LEU A 203 -20.45 15.35 -4.07
C LEU A 203 -19.96 13.90 -4.11
N LEU A 204 -19.04 13.49 -3.23
CA LEU A 204 -18.54 12.10 -3.16
C LEU A 204 -19.62 11.09 -2.73
N ASN A 205 -20.74 11.56 -2.19
CA ASN A 205 -21.89 10.74 -1.79
C ASN A 205 -22.98 10.64 -2.87
N ARG A 206 -22.76 11.19 -4.07
CA ARG A 206 -23.73 11.11 -5.19
C ARG A 206 -23.68 9.75 -5.89
N GLN A 207 -24.78 9.41 -6.57
CA GLN A 207 -24.85 8.21 -7.42
C GLN A 207 -24.15 8.39 -8.77
N ASP A 208 -23.96 9.63 -9.23
CA ASP A 208 -23.26 9.90 -10.48
C ASP A 208 -21.76 9.71 -10.33
N ILE A 209 -21.25 8.65 -10.95
CA ILE A 209 -19.86 8.19 -10.83
C ILE A 209 -18.89 9.25 -11.38
N PHE A 210 -19.22 9.94 -12.48
CA PHE A 210 -18.36 11.00 -13.01
C PHE A 210 -18.20 12.14 -12.00
N THR A 211 -19.30 12.67 -11.47
CA THR A 211 -19.29 13.75 -10.47
C THR A 211 -18.45 13.37 -9.25
N VAL A 212 -18.57 12.13 -8.78
CA VAL A 212 -17.80 11.62 -7.63
C VAL A 212 -16.30 11.62 -7.93
N HIS A 213 -15.85 11.02 -9.03
CA HIS A 213 -14.42 10.96 -9.37
C HIS A 213 -13.83 12.32 -9.77
N MET A 214 -14.58 13.17 -10.48
CA MET A 214 -14.14 14.51 -10.83
C MET A 214 -14.05 15.42 -9.59
N SER A 215 -15.01 15.33 -8.66
CA SER A 215 -14.93 16.04 -7.38
C SER A 215 -13.68 15.62 -6.59
N SER A 216 -13.37 14.32 -6.53
CA SER A 216 -12.14 13.81 -5.92
C SER A 216 -10.88 14.35 -6.62
N ARG A 217 -10.83 14.39 -7.96
CA ARG A 217 -9.71 15.00 -8.71
C ARG A 217 -9.49 16.46 -8.32
N ILE A 218 -10.55 17.24 -8.28
CA ILE A 218 -10.52 18.66 -7.88
C ILE A 218 -10.10 18.82 -6.42
N MET A 219 -10.60 17.98 -5.50
CA MET A 219 -10.18 17.98 -4.09
C MET A 219 -8.68 17.72 -3.92
N ALA A 220 -8.09 16.80 -4.69
CA ALA A 220 -6.65 16.55 -4.63
C ALA A 220 -5.84 17.73 -5.14
N LYS A 221 -6.26 18.38 -6.23
CA LYS A 221 -5.66 19.64 -6.71
C LYS A 221 -5.74 20.73 -5.62
N LEU A 222 -6.93 20.93 -5.02
CA LEU A 222 -7.16 21.91 -3.95
C LEU A 222 -6.28 21.68 -2.72
N ALA A 223 -6.09 20.42 -2.31
CA ALA A 223 -5.29 20.04 -1.14
C ALA A 223 -3.77 20.07 -1.39
N SER A 224 -3.33 19.88 -2.64
CA SER A 224 -1.91 19.66 -2.96
C SER A 224 -1.22 20.87 -3.58
N PHE A 225 -1.95 21.76 -4.27
CA PHE A 225 -1.36 22.94 -4.94
C PHE A 225 -1.52 24.26 -4.13
N SER A 226 -1.97 24.14 -2.88
CA SER A 226 -2.12 25.24 -1.92
C SER A 226 -1.13 25.13 -0.75
N SER A 227 -1.04 26.17 0.08
CA SER A 227 -0.50 26.08 1.44
C SER A 227 -1.53 25.53 2.43
N ALA A 228 -2.83 25.78 2.20
CA ALA A 228 -3.91 25.28 3.02
C ALA A 228 -4.08 23.76 2.85
N ARG A 229 -4.33 23.06 3.97
CA ARG A 229 -4.42 21.59 4.03
C ARG A 229 -5.82 21.15 4.42
N LEU A 230 -6.33 20.12 3.75
CA LEU A 230 -7.40 19.28 4.28
C LEU A 230 -6.91 18.58 5.57
N GLN A 231 -7.69 18.60 6.66
CA GLN A 231 -7.27 18.06 7.97
C GLN A 231 -8.44 17.36 8.69
N GLY A 232 -8.15 16.70 9.82
CA GLY A 232 -9.16 16.20 10.76
C GLY A 232 -10.06 15.09 10.21
N SER A 233 -11.35 15.15 10.53
CA SER A 233 -12.39 14.23 10.06
C SER A 233 -12.45 14.12 8.54
N ASP A 234 -12.31 15.26 7.88
CA ASP A 234 -12.56 15.42 6.45
C ASP A 234 -11.45 14.75 5.63
N LEU A 235 -10.20 14.88 6.11
CA LEU A 235 -9.06 14.13 5.57
C LEU A 235 -9.26 12.61 5.76
N ASN A 236 -9.65 12.17 6.96
CA ASN A 236 -9.86 10.74 7.23
C ASN A 236 -10.99 10.16 6.39
N PHE A 237 -12.12 10.87 6.24
CA PHE A 237 -13.21 10.48 5.35
C PHE A 237 -12.71 10.35 3.90
N TYR A 238 -12.00 11.36 3.41
CA TYR A 238 -11.56 11.39 2.00
C TYR A 238 -10.53 10.30 1.68
N LEU A 239 -9.55 10.07 2.56
CA LEU A 239 -8.58 8.98 2.39
C LEU A 239 -9.22 7.60 2.53
N THR A 240 -10.20 7.44 3.42
CA THR A 240 -11.00 6.20 3.52
C THR A 240 -11.80 5.96 2.25
N TRP A 241 -12.42 7.00 1.68
CA TRP A 241 -13.12 6.92 0.41
C TRP A 241 -12.18 6.47 -0.73
N LEU A 242 -10.98 7.06 -0.82
CA LEU A 242 -9.96 6.65 -1.81
C LEU A 242 -9.53 5.19 -1.65
N ASN A 243 -9.28 4.73 -0.41
CA ASN A 243 -8.90 3.34 -0.16
C ASN A 243 -10.01 2.36 -0.51
N ASN A 244 -11.28 2.72 -0.27
CA ASN A 244 -12.41 1.93 -0.71
C ASN A 244 -12.46 1.84 -2.25
N GLN A 245 -12.15 2.91 -2.99
CA GLN A 245 -12.13 2.87 -4.46
C GLN A 245 -11.04 1.94 -5.04
N LEU A 246 -9.96 1.67 -4.29
CA LEU A 246 -8.94 0.70 -4.70
C LEU A 246 -9.41 -0.76 -4.60
N THR A 247 -10.40 -1.06 -3.75
CA THR A 247 -10.89 -2.43 -3.51
C THR A 247 -12.18 -2.77 -4.26
N VAL A 248 -12.81 -1.79 -4.92
CA VAL A 248 -13.98 -2.02 -5.79
C VAL A 248 -13.57 -2.86 -7.00
N LEU A 249 -14.10 -4.08 -7.08
CA LEU A 249 -13.90 -4.99 -8.21
C LEU A 249 -14.46 -4.38 -9.50
N GLY A 250 -13.63 -4.31 -10.56
CA GLY A 250 -14.04 -3.77 -11.85
C GLY A 250 -14.25 -2.25 -11.87
N ASN A 251 -13.51 -1.50 -11.04
CA ASN A 251 -13.59 -0.04 -11.05
C ASN A 251 -13.00 0.55 -12.34
N ASP A 252 -13.86 0.93 -13.30
CA ASP A 252 -13.46 1.58 -14.56
C ASP A 252 -12.69 2.91 -14.37
N TYR A 253 -12.80 3.56 -13.21
CA TYR A 253 -12.14 4.84 -12.89
C TYR A 253 -10.86 4.64 -12.05
N LEU A 254 -10.38 3.41 -11.91
CA LEU A 254 -9.22 3.08 -11.08
C LEU A 254 -7.96 3.89 -11.46
N GLN A 255 -7.72 4.14 -12.76
CA GLN A 255 -6.61 5.00 -13.18
C GLN A 255 -6.73 6.42 -12.61
N SER A 256 -7.92 7.01 -12.65
CA SER A 256 -8.18 8.31 -12.03
C SER A 256 -7.97 8.27 -10.52
N VAL A 257 -8.40 7.22 -9.81
CA VAL A 257 -8.18 7.07 -8.36
C VAL A 257 -6.70 7.03 -8.02
N VAL A 258 -5.90 6.27 -8.78
CA VAL A 258 -4.44 6.21 -8.56
C VAL A 258 -3.76 7.54 -8.93
N ASN A 259 -4.17 8.22 -10.02
CA ASN A 259 -3.69 9.57 -10.38
C ASN A 259 -3.99 10.60 -9.27
N VAL A 260 -5.14 10.49 -8.61
CA VAL A 260 -5.51 11.31 -7.45
C VAL A 260 -4.61 11.02 -6.25
N LEU A 261 -4.33 9.76 -5.96
CA LEU A 261 -3.38 9.37 -4.91
C LEU A 261 -1.96 9.88 -5.19
N GLN A 262 -1.47 9.78 -6.43
CA GLN A 262 -0.18 10.36 -6.85
C GLN A 262 -0.10 11.87 -6.68
N THR A 263 -1.24 12.57 -6.67
CA THR A 263 -1.31 14.01 -6.44
C THR A 263 -1.23 14.31 -4.94
N ILE A 264 -2.05 13.62 -4.13
CA ILE A 264 -2.13 13.79 -2.67
C ILE A 264 -0.82 13.38 -1.99
N LEU A 265 -0.23 12.25 -2.36
CA LEU A 265 0.95 11.67 -1.69
C LEU A 265 2.26 12.44 -1.95
N ARG A 266 2.24 13.47 -2.80
CA ARG A 266 3.32 14.46 -2.90
C ARG A 266 3.47 15.26 -1.60
N VAL A 267 2.37 15.52 -0.89
CA VAL A 267 2.36 16.24 0.38
C VAL A 267 2.63 15.27 1.53
N ASP A 268 3.70 15.50 2.30
CA ASP A 268 4.11 14.58 3.39
C ASP A 268 3.03 14.46 4.50
N ASP A 269 2.34 15.57 4.81
CA ASP A 269 1.24 15.65 5.79
C ASP A 269 0.16 14.55 5.61
N TYR A 270 -0.04 14.09 4.38
CA TYR A 270 -1.06 13.11 4.02
C TYR A 270 -0.57 11.67 4.06
N ARG A 271 0.74 11.44 3.95
CA ARG A 271 1.33 10.09 3.85
C ARG A 271 1.05 9.24 5.09
N LEU A 272 1.30 9.78 6.29
CA LEU A 272 1.03 9.06 7.54
C LEU A 272 -0.47 8.80 7.76
N SER A 273 -1.34 9.72 7.30
CA SER A 273 -2.79 9.55 7.38
C SER A 273 -3.32 8.49 6.40
N PHE A 274 -2.69 8.37 5.23
CA PHE A 274 -2.97 7.33 4.25
C PHE A 274 -2.53 5.93 4.75
N VAL A 275 -1.38 5.84 5.41
CA VAL A 275 -0.94 4.58 6.07
C VAL A 275 -1.91 4.17 7.18
N LYS A 276 -2.35 5.12 8.03
CA LYS A 276 -3.32 4.86 9.11
C LYS A 276 -4.69 4.36 8.62
N THR A 277 -5.06 4.67 7.38
CA THR A 277 -6.30 4.21 6.73
C THR A 277 -6.11 2.90 5.95
N HIS A 278 -5.00 2.17 6.20
CA HIS A 278 -4.59 0.93 5.53
C HIS A 278 -4.26 1.06 4.02
N GLY A 279 -3.96 2.27 3.55
CA GLY A 279 -3.75 2.56 2.13
C GLY A 279 -2.60 1.77 1.48
N VAL A 280 -1.49 1.52 2.20
CA VAL A 280 -0.36 0.72 1.68
C VAL A 280 -0.81 -0.69 1.33
N LYS A 281 -1.59 -1.34 2.20
CA LYS A 281 -2.15 -2.67 1.92
C LYS A 281 -3.06 -2.64 0.69
N GLY A 282 -3.93 -1.64 0.56
CA GLY A 282 -4.78 -1.49 -0.63
C GLY A 282 -4.00 -1.37 -1.95
N LEU A 283 -2.85 -0.68 -1.94
CA LEU A 283 -1.95 -0.60 -3.10
C LEU A 283 -1.27 -1.96 -3.40
N VAL A 284 -0.81 -2.67 -2.38
CA VAL A 284 -0.15 -4.00 -2.55
C VAL A 284 -1.15 -5.07 -2.99
N ASP A 285 -2.32 -5.13 -2.36
CA ASP A 285 -3.40 -6.06 -2.75
C ASP A 285 -3.80 -5.83 -4.23
N LEU A 286 -3.81 -4.58 -4.70
CA LEU A 286 -4.07 -4.25 -6.09
C LEU A 286 -2.92 -4.65 -7.05
N LEU A 287 -1.65 -4.44 -6.67
CA LEU A 287 -0.48 -4.91 -7.44
C LEU A 287 -0.44 -6.44 -7.60
N ASN A 288 -0.94 -7.18 -6.61
CA ASN A 288 -1.09 -8.64 -6.67
C ASN A 288 -2.18 -9.11 -7.65
N THR A 289 -3.03 -8.20 -8.16
CA THR A 289 -3.97 -8.51 -9.24
C THR A 289 -3.34 -8.26 -10.62
N LYS A 290 -3.91 -8.86 -11.66
CA LYS A 290 -3.45 -8.65 -13.06
C LYS A 290 -3.87 -7.26 -13.56
N VAL A 291 -3.07 -6.25 -13.24
CA VAL A 291 -3.23 -4.86 -13.74
C VAL A 291 -2.30 -4.58 -14.93
N SER A 292 -2.59 -3.53 -15.70
CA SER A 292 -1.74 -3.11 -16.82
C SER A 292 -0.39 -2.57 -16.33
N PHE A 293 0.67 -2.64 -17.15
CA PHE A 293 2.00 -2.09 -16.80
C PHE A 293 1.95 -0.61 -16.41
N GLN A 294 1.00 0.15 -16.98
CA GLN A 294 0.78 1.55 -16.62
C GLN A 294 0.20 1.70 -15.20
N LEU A 295 -0.76 0.86 -14.81
CA LEU A 295 -1.25 0.81 -13.43
C LEU A 295 -0.17 0.32 -12.47
N GLN A 296 0.63 -0.70 -12.84
CA GLN A 296 1.79 -1.13 -12.05
C GLN A 296 2.73 0.05 -11.79
N TYR A 297 3.14 0.78 -12.84
CA TYR A 297 3.92 2.00 -12.71
C TYR A 297 3.25 3.03 -11.78
N GLN A 298 1.96 3.29 -11.98
CA GLN A 298 1.26 4.33 -11.22
C GLN A 298 1.13 4.00 -9.73
N ILE A 299 0.84 2.74 -9.40
CA ILE A 299 0.71 2.25 -8.02
C ILE A 299 2.08 2.18 -7.35
N THR A 300 3.11 1.68 -8.04
CA THR A 300 4.50 1.71 -7.53
C THR A 300 4.99 3.14 -7.33
N HIS A 301 4.58 4.11 -8.15
CA HIS A 301 4.88 5.52 -7.93
C HIS A 301 4.22 6.07 -6.65
N CYS A 302 3.01 5.62 -6.27
CA CYS A 302 2.45 5.92 -4.95
C CYS A 302 3.29 5.34 -3.80
N LEU A 303 3.80 4.11 -3.96
CA LEU A 303 4.72 3.50 -2.99
C LEU A 303 6.06 4.25 -2.92
N TRP A 304 6.62 4.69 -4.04
CA TRP A 304 7.82 5.53 -4.11
C TRP A 304 7.65 6.84 -3.33
N LEU A 305 6.53 7.56 -3.54
CA LEU A 305 6.19 8.79 -2.82
C LEU A 305 6.08 8.56 -1.31
N LEU A 306 5.51 7.43 -0.89
CA LEU A 306 5.40 7.03 0.52
C LEU A 306 6.76 6.66 1.13
N ALA A 307 7.66 6.05 0.35
CA ALA A 307 8.98 5.60 0.80
C ALA A 307 9.98 6.72 1.11
N PHE A 308 9.66 7.98 0.75
CA PHE A 308 10.43 9.14 1.22
C PHE A 308 10.32 9.42 2.72
N ASN A 309 9.26 8.95 3.37
CA ASN A 309 9.08 9.13 4.81
C ASN A 309 9.70 7.93 5.56
N PRO A 310 10.76 8.11 6.37
CA PRO A 310 11.49 6.99 6.99
C PRO A 310 10.60 6.05 7.81
N LEU A 311 9.65 6.60 8.57
CA LEU A 311 8.72 5.81 9.41
C LEU A 311 7.78 4.92 8.59
N ILE A 312 7.48 5.31 7.35
CA ILE A 312 6.67 4.52 6.42
C ILE A 312 7.55 3.50 5.72
N ALA A 313 8.74 3.90 5.27
CA ALA A 313 9.72 3.02 4.63
C ALA A 313 10.13 1.83 5.50
N THR A 314 10.32 2.01 6.81
CA THR A 314 10.55 0.90 7.76
C THR A 314 9.37 -0.09 7.80
N LYS A 315 8.13 0.42 7.69
CA LYS A 315 6.90 -0.38 7.83
C LYS A 315 6.37 -1.00 6.53
N MET A 316 6.89 -0.60 5.37
CA MET A 316 6.46 -1.16 4.09
C MET A 316 6.67 -2.69 4.01
N ASN A 317 7.69 -3.21 4.69
CA ASN A 317 7.95 -4.64 4.76
C ASN A 317 6.85 -5.41 5.51
N GLU A 318 6.19 -4.82 6.51
CA GLU A 318 5.04 -5.40 7.23
C GLU A 318 3.81 -5.62 6.33
N HIS A 319 3.83 -5.06 5.12
CA HIS A 319 2.76 -5.13 4.12
C HIS A 319 3.17 -5.88 2.85
N ASN A 320 4.27 -6.65 2.88
CA ASN A 320 4.81 -7.42 1.74
C ASN A 320 5.11 -6.56 0.49
N VAL A 321 5.41 -5.26 0.67
CA VAL A 321 5.77 -4.38 -0.46
C VAL A 321 7.01 -4.91 -1.20
N ILE A 322 8.03 -5.37 -0.47
CA ILE A 322 9.32 -5.77 -1.07
C ILE A 322 9.19 -7.02 -1.97
N PRO A 323 8.59 -8.15 -1.53
CA PRO A 323 8.37 -9.30 -2.41
C PRO A 323 7.56 -8.96 -3.67
N VAL A 324 6.49 -8.18 -3.54
CA VAL A 324 5.63 -7.81 -4.69
C VAL A 324 6.37 -6.92 -5.69
N LEU A 325 7.19 -5.97 -5.21
CA LEU A 325 8.06 -5.18 -6.08
C LEU A 325 9.16 -6.03 -6.73
N ALA A 326 9.70 -7.03 -6.03
CA ALA A 326 10.69 -7.95 -6.55
C ALA A 326 10.12 -8.82 -7.69
N ASP A 327 8.90 -9.32 -7.56
CA ASP A 327 8.24 -10.07 -8.64
C ASP A 327 7.87 -9.18 -9.84
N ILE A 328 7.42 -7.94 -9.62
CA ILE A 328 7.22 -6.97 -10.71
C ILE A 328 8.54 -6.64 -11.42
N LEU A 329 9.66 -6.55 -10.69
CA LEU A 329 10.99 -6.33 -11.27
C LEU A 329 11.43 -7.50 -12.16
N ARG A 330 11.09 -8.73 -11.75
CA ARG A 330 11.38 -9.98 -12.47
C ARG A 330 10.64 -10.08 -13.80
N ASP A 331 9.35 -9.76 -13.78
CA ASP A 331 8.44 -9.98 -14.91
C ASP A 331 8.37 -8.77 -15.88
N SER A 332 8.78 -7.57 -15.43
CA SER A 332 8.70 -6.36 -16.24
C SER A 332 9.68 -6.35 -17.42
N SER A 333 9.13 -6.16 -18.63
CA SER A 333 9.87 -5.78 -19.84
C SER A 333 9.85 -4.27 -20.12
N LYS A 334 9.32 -3.45 -19.20
CA LYS A 334 9.11 -2.01 -19.39
C LYS A 334 10.08 -1.20 -18.54
N GLU A 335 11.02 -0.52 -19.21
CA GLU A 335 12.07 0.31 -18.58
C GLU A 335 11.49 1.30 -17.56
N LYS A 336 10.38 1.97 -17.88
CA LYS A 336 9.67 2.89 -16.97
C LYS A 336 9.14 2.22 -15.69
N VAL A 337 8.71 0.96 -15.74
CA VAL A 337 8.30 0.18 -14.56
C VAL A 337 9.53 -0.25 -13.77
N THR A 338 10.56 -0.76 -14.45
CA THR A 338 11.85 -1.13 -13.84
C THR A 338 12.47 0.04 -13.08
N ARG A 339 12.53 1.24 -13.68
CA ARG A 339 13.00 2.49 -13.07
C ARG A 339 12.27 2.79 -11.76
N ILE A 340 10.93 2.85 -11.76
CA ILE A 340 10.20 3.24 -10.54
C ILE A 340 10.27 2.16 -9.44
N VAL A 341 10.38 0.89 -9.80
CA VAL A 341 10.59 -0.21 -8.84
C VAL A 341 11.97 -0.08 -8.20
N LEU A 342 13.05 0.09 -8.98
CA LEU A 342 14.40 0.27 -8.47
C LEU A 342 14.49 1.52 -7.56
N ALA A 343 13.98 2.66 -8.00
CA ALA A 343 13.94 3.88 -7.20
C ALA A 343 13.15 3.71 -5.88
N THR A 344 12.12 2.85 -5.85
CA THR A 344 11.39 2.52 -4.63
C THR A 344 12.23 1.64 -3.70
N LEU A 345 12.86 0.59 -4.22
CA LEU A 345 13.76 -0.28 -3.45
C LEU A 345 14.96 0.51 -2.89
N ARG A 346 15.53 1.43 -3.66
CA ARG A 346 16.54 2.38 -3.20
C ARG A 346 16.06 3.21 -2.01
N ASN A 347 14.89 3.85 -2.12
CA ASN A 347 14.34 4.63 -1.00
C ASN A 347 14.15 3.77 0.28
N LEU A 348 13.74 2.52 0.15
CA LEU A 348 13.60 1.58 1.28
C LEU A 348 14.94 1.19 1.94
N LEU A 349 16.08 1.40 1.27
CA LEU A 349 17.44 1.18 1.81
C LEU A 349 18.17 2.47 2.20
N GLU A 350 17.78 3.61 1.64
CA GLU A 350 18.44 4.91 1.81
C GLU A 350 17.79 5.77 2.91
N LYS A 351 16.46 5.73 3.06
CA LYS A 351 15.72 6.66 3.94
C LYS A 351 15.57 6.21 5.41
N PRO A 352 15.38 4.91 5.75
CA PRO A 352 15.33 4.46 7.14
C PRO A 352 16.68 4.62 7.85
N SER A 353 16.69 4.61 9.19
CA SER A 353 17.96 4.61 9.94
C SER A 353 18.75 3.30 9.74
N PRO A 354 20.09 3.26 9.92
CA PRO A 354 20.89 2.06 9.64
C PRO A 354 20.42 0.78 10.36
N SER A 355 19.84 0.89 11.56
CA SER A 355 19.25 -0.23 12.30
C SER A 355 17.90 -0.71 11.74
N GLU A 356 17.15 0.16 11.07
CA GLU A 356 15.85 -0.16 10.47
C GLU A 356 15.99 -0.70 9.04
N VAL A 357 17.01 -0.21 8.30
CA VAL A 357 17.34 -0.69 6.94
C VAL A 357 17.57 -2.20 6.90
N GLN A 358 18.09 -2.81 7.98
CA GLN A 358 18.37 -4.24 8.03
C GLN A 358 17.14 -5.08 7.68
N GLY A 359 15.95 -4.77 8.21
CA GLY A 359 14.73 -5.53 7.89
C GLY A 359 14.34 -5.48 6.42
N ASN A 360 14.52 -4.32 5.78
CA ASN A 360 14.26 -4.13 4.35
C ASN A 360 15.33 -4.82 3.48
N ALA A 361 16.61 -4.71 3.86
CA ALA A 361 17.71 -5.37 3.15
C ALA A 361 17.58 -6.90 3.18
N LEU A 362 17.26 -7.47 4.36
CA LEU A 362 16.94 -8.89 4.52
C LEU A 362 15.81 -9.31 3.56
N ALA A 363 14.68 -8.61 3.57
CA ALA A 363 13.55 -8.92 2.70
C ALA A 363 13.91 -8.89 1.20
N MET A 364 14.76 -7.96 0.75
CA MET A 364 15.24 -7.90 -0.64
C MET A 364 16.17 -9.06 -0.98
N ILE A 365 17.05 -9.48 -0.06
CA ILE A 365 17.93 -10.63 -0.22
C ILE A 365 17.10 -11.92 -0.40
N HIS A 366 16.13 -12.16 0.49
CA HIS A 366 15.25 -13.34 0.40
C HIS A 366 14.35 -13.30 -0.85
N SER A 367 13.93 -12.11 -1.28
CA SER A 367 13.20 -11.91 -2.54
C SER A 367 14.11 -11.98 -3.79
N LYS A 368 15.38 -12.42 -3.63
CA LYS A 368 16.37 -12.64 -4.69
C LYS A 368 16.67 -11.40 -5.56
N VAL A 369 16.54 -10.21 -4.98
CA VAL A 369 16.81 -8.93 -5.66
C VAL A 369 18.24 -8.87 -6.18
N ILE A 370 19.24 -9.35 -5.42
CA ILE A 370 20.65 -9.39 -5.88
C ILE A 370 20.79 -10.14 -7.21
N SER A 371 20.20 -11.33 -7.33
CA SER A 371 20.24 -12.12 -8.56
C SER A 371 19.59 -11.40 -9.74
N MET A 372 18.52 -10.64 -9.49
CA MET A 372 17.87 -9.82 -10.51
C MET A 372 18.72 -8.62 -10.91
N LEU A 373 19.38 -7.94 -9.97
CA LEU A 373 20.29 -6.82 -10.27
C LEU A 373 21.42 -7.25 -11.19
N ILE A 374 22.05 -8.41 -10.97
CA ILE A 374 23.07 -8.97 -11.86
C ILE A 374 22.51 -9.21 -13.28
N VAL A 375 21.26 -9.67 -13.41
CA VAL A 375 20.60 -9.84 -14.73
C VAL A 375 20.27 -8.50 -15.39
N LEU A 376 19.99 -7.45 -14.61
CA LEU A 376 19.71 -6.11 -15.11
C LEU A 376 21.00 -5.35 -15.48
N GLU A 377 22.10 -5.51 -14.72
CA GLU A 377 23.42 -4.92 -15.00
C GLU A 377 23.96 -5.37 -16.37
N ASN A 378 23.73 -6.62 -16.74
CA ASN A 378 24.08 -7.18 -18.05
C ASN A 378 23.23 -6.63 -19.23
N LYS A 379 22.27 -5.74 -18.99
CA LYS A 379 21.44 -5.11 -20.04
C LYS A 379 21.93 -3.70 -20.35
N ASN A 380 21.85 -3.31 -21.62
CA ASN A 380 22.15 -1.96 -22.07
C ASN A 380 20.98 -1.01 -21.79
N TRP A 381 21.04 -0.27 -20.69
CA TRP A 381 20.10 0.82 -20.37
C TRP A 381 20.51 2.15 -21.01
N ALA A 382 19.52 2.88 -21.50
CA ALA A 382 19.67 4.26 -21.98
C ALA A 382 19.53 5.26 -20.83
N ASP A 383 18.64 4.98 -19.88
CA ASP A 383 18.51 5.73 -18.63
C ASP A 383 19.73 5.52 -17.71
N SER A 384 20.33 6.62 -17.24
CA SER A 384 21.44 6.60 -16.29
C SER A 384 20.98 6.22 -14.89
N ASP A 385 19.80 6.70 -14.47
CA ASP A 385 19.32 6.55 -13.10
C ASP A 385 19.07 5.07 -12.77
N ILE A 386 18.72 4.27 -13.78
CA ILE A 386 18.58 2.81 -13.64
C ILE A 386 19.92 2.15 -13.27
N LYS A 387 21.03 2.60 -13.84
CA LYS A 387 22.37 2.05 -13.51
C LYS A 387 22.80 2.49 -12.12
N ASP A 388 22.66 3.78 -11.82
CA ASP A 388 22.99 4.34 -10.51
C ASP A 388 22.16 3.71 -9.37
N ASP A 389 20.89 3.36 -9.62
CA ASP A 389 20.05 2.62 -8.67
C ASP A 389 20.45 1.13 -8.58
N ILE A 390 20.79 0.47 -9.69
CA ILE A 390 21.28 -0.92 -9.67
C ILE A 390 22.55 -1.02 -8.83
N ASP A 391 23.55 -0.16 -9.10
CA ASP A 391 24.84 -0.16 -8.42
C ASP A 391 24.67 0.12 -6.91
N PHE A 392 23.88 1.14 -6.56
CA PHE A 392 23.59 1.49 -5.17
C PHE A 392 22.92 0.36 -4.40
N ILE A 393 21.88 -0.27 -4.96
CA ILE A 393 21.16 -1.37 -4.30
C ILE A 393 22.08 -2.59 -4.21
N HIS A 394 22.84 -2.89 -5.27
CA HIS A 394 23.75 -4.04 -5.29
C HIS A 394 24.86 -3.89 -4.24
N GLU A 395 25.51 -2.72 -4.12
CA GLU A 395 26.48 -2.43 -3.08
C GLU A 395 25.84 -2.58 -1.68
N LYS A 396 24.69 -1.94 -1.45
CA LYS A 396 24.04 -1.90 -0.15
C LYS A 396 23.56 -3.27 0.32
N LEU A 397 23.00 -4.08 -0.58
CA LEU A 397 22.60 -5.45 -0.28
C LEU A 397 23.83 -6.36 -0.09
N SER A 398 24.88 -6.22 -0.91
CA SER A 398 26.13 -6.99 -0.75
C SER A 398 26.80 -6.72 0.60
N MET A 399 26.79 -5.47 1.09
CA MET A 399 27.26 -5.14 2.43
C MET A 399 26.46 -5.85 3.51
N ASN A 400 25.13 -5.88 3.41
CA ASN A 400 24.25 -6.55 4.39
C ASN A 400 24.36 -8.08 4.32
N LEU A 401 24.54 -8.65 3.13
CA LEU A 401 24.69 -10.10 2.91
C LEU A 401 25.84 -10.69 3.73
N ASN A 402 26.96 -9.96 3.83
CA ASN A 402 28.13 -10.36 4.62
C ASN A 402 27.89 -10.43 6.13
N PHE A 403 26.73 -9.94 6.61
CA PHE A 403 26.33 -9.99 8.03
C PHE A 403 25.16 -10.95 8.31
N LEU A 404 24.52 -11.56 7.30
CA LEU A 404 23.58 -12.65 7.56
C LEU A 404 24.32 -13.86 8.11
N SER A 405 23.80 -14.45 9.19
CA SER A 405 24.05 -15.87 9.43
C SER A 405 23.26 -16.69 8.42
N THR A 406 23.72 -17.92 8.14
CA THR A 406 22.95 -18.86 7.30
C THR A 406 21.56 -19.18 7.88
N PHE A 407 21.34 -18.95 9.19
CA PHE A 407 20.03 -19.11 9.80
C PHE A 407 19.09 -17.92 9.55
N ASP A 408 19.61 -16.69 9.45
CA ASP A 408 18.80 -15.52 9.11
C ASP A 408 18.24 -15.64 7.69
N GLU A 409 19.02 -16.22 6.76
CA GLU A 409 18.62 -16.49 5.38
C GLU A 409 17.41 -17.45 5.34
N TYR A 410 17.54 -18.58 6.04
CA TYR A 410 16.45 -19.55 6.22
C TYR A 410 15.22 -18.95 6.89
N ALA A 411 15.41 -18.24 8.00
CA ALA A 411 14.31 -17.63 8.76
C ALA A 411 13.54 -16.59 7.94
N GLY A 412 14.23 -15.90 7.03
CA GLY A 412 13.65 -14.92 6.12
C GLY A 412 12.94 -15.51 4.89
N GLU A 413 13.47 -16.58 4.29
CA GLU A 413 12.76 -17.34 3.26
C GLU A 413 11.43 -17.88 3.84
N VAL A 414 11.46 -18.49 5.04
CA VAL A 414 10.26 -18.98 5.74
C VAL A 414 9.29 -17.84 6.11
N LYS A 415 9.79 -16.67 6.56
CA LYS A 415 8.93 -15.52 6.91
C LYS A 415 8.28 -14.84 5.72
N SER A 416 8.94 -14.81 4.56
CA SER A 416 8.36 -14.25 3.33
C SER A 416 7.31 -15.16 2.69
N GLY A 417 7.40 -16.47 2.93
CA GLY A 417 6.56 -17.48 2.29
C GLY A 417 7.03 -17.89 0.88
N HIS A 418 8.08 -17.26 0.37
CA HIS A 418 8.70 -17.58 -0.92
C HIS A 418 9.91 -18.50 -0.70
N LEU A 419 9.65 -19.81 -0.57
CA LEU A 419 10.68 -20.84 -0.42
C LEU A 419 11.24 -21.25 -1.79
N GLU A 420 12.57 -21.37 -1.89
CA GLU A 420 13.24 -21.98 -3.05
C GLU A 420 14.30 -23.00 -2.62
N TRP A 421 14.80 -23.79 -3.56
CA TRP A 421 15.76 -24.85 -3.27
C TRP A 421 17.20 -24.35 -3.08
N SER A 422 17.42 -23.55 -2.03
CA SER A 422 18.68 -22.91 -1.66
C SER A 422 19.60 -23.80 -0.78
N PRO A 423 20.87 -23.41 -0.54
CA PRO A 423 21.78 -24.15 0.32
C PRO A 423 21.30 -24.32 1.76
N VAL A 424 20.51 -23.38 2.30
CA VAL A 424 19.97 -23.49 3.67
C VAL A 424 18.92 -24.61 3.76
N HIS A 425 18.12 -24.84 2.72
CA HIS A 425 17.22 -25.99 2.67
C HIS A 425 17.97 -27.31 2.43
N ARG A 426 18.98 -27.33 1.55
CA ARG A 426 19.64 -28.57 1.11
C ARG A 426 20.83 -29.05 1.95
N SER A 427 21.49 -28.18 2.71
CA SER A 427 22.77 -28.50 3.36
C SER A 427 22.57 -29.24 4.67
N GLU A 428 23.02 -30.49 4.75
CA GLU A 428 23.03 -31.23 6.02
C GLU A 428 23.87 -30.51 7.10
N ARG A 429 24.93 -29.80 6.69
CA ARG A 429 25.73 -29.00 7.63
C ARG A 429 24.90 -27.89 8.27
N PHE A 430 24.09 -27.18 7.47
CA PHE A 430 23.18 -26.16 7.99
C PHE A 430 22.22 -26.74 9.03
N TRP A 431 21.57 -27.87 8.72
CA TRP A 431 20.60 -28.50 9.62
C TRP A 431 21.24 -29.03 10.91
N ARG A 432 22.46 -29.60 10.85
CA ARG A 432 23.21 -30.01 12.06
C ARG A 432 23.54 -28.83 12.97
N GLU A 433 23.86 -27.66 12.41
CA GLU A 433 24.27 -26.48 13.17
C GLU A 433 23.05 -25.67 13.68
N ASN A 434 21.95 -25.59 12.91
CA ASN A 434 20.88 -24.63 13.15
C ASN A 434 19.49 -25.23 13.49
N ALA A 435 19.28 -26.55 13.43
CA ALA A 435 17.94 -27.14 13.69
C ALA A 435 17.37 -26.81 15.08
N SER A 436 18.23 -26.55 16.08
CA SER A 436 17.83 -26.12 17.41
C SER A 436 17.27 -24.68 17.46
N MET A 437 17.68 -23.80 16.54
CA MET A 437 17.29 -22.39 16.49
C MET A 437 15.81 -22.21 16.07
N LEU A 438 15.22 -23.17 15.35
CA LEU A 438 13.78 -23.16 15.02
C LEU A 438 12.86 -23.21 16.26
N ASN A 439 13.41 -23.50 17.45
CA ASN A 439 12.68 -23.52 18.71
C ASN A 439 12.62 -22.15 19.41
N GLU A 440 13.39 -21.17 18.95
CA GLU A 440 13.45 -19.82 19.52
C GLU A 440 12.13 -19.05 19.33
N ASN A 441 11.97 -17.96 20.09
CA ASN A 441 10.77 -17.12 20.11
C ASN A 441 9.45 -17.91 20.24
N ASN A 442 9.46 -18.96 21.08
CA ASN A 442 8.34 -19.90 21.22
C ASN A 442 7.99 -20.57 19.88
N TYR A 443 8.98 -21.16 19.21
CA TYR A 443 8.84 -21.90 17.95
C TYR A 443 8.27 -21.04 16.79
N GLU A 444 8.66 -19.76 16.71
CA GLU A 444 8.12 -18.79 15.75
C GLU A 444 8.28 -19.27 14.29
N ILE A 445 9.52 -19.51 13.87
CA ILE A 445 9.85 -19.96 12.50
C ILE A 445 9.19 -21.31 12.19
N LEU A 446 9.20 -22.24 13.15
CA LEU A 446 8.60 -23.56 12.97
C LEU A 446 7.07 -23.49 12.80
N LYS A 447 6.39 -22.58 13.49
CA LYS A 447 4.95 -22.35 13.31
C LYS A 447 4.63 -21.76 11.94
N ILE A 448 5.45 -20.83 11.46
CA ILE A 448 5.29 -20.25 10.11
C ILE A 448 5.51 -21.34 9.05
N LEU A 449 6.53 -22.18 9.19
CA LEU A 449 6.77 -23.32 8.29
C LEU A 449 5.57 -24.30 8.25
N LEU A 450 4.99 -24.62 9.42
CA LEU A 450 3.78 -25.45 9.53
C LEU A 450 2.53 -24.76 8.96
N GLN A 451 2.47 -23.43 9.01
CA GLN A 451 1.43 -22.66 8.37
C GLN A 451 1.58 -22.68 6.83
N LEU A 452 2.79 -22.49 6.29
CA LEU A 452 3.05 -22.62 4.85
C LEU A 452 2.67 -24.01 4.34
N LEU A 453 2.97 -25.06 5.10
CA LEU A 453 2.56 -26.44 4.80
C LEU A 453 1.03 -26.64 4.76
N SER A 454 0.27 -25.79 5.44
CA SER A 454 -1.19 -25.89 5.57
C SER A 454 -1.96 -24.97 4.62
N ASP A 455 -1.42 -23.76 4.36
CA ASP A 455 -2.12 -22.66 3.70
C ASP A 455 -1.61 -22.43 2.25
N SER A 456 -0.37 -22.85 1.94
CA SER A 456 0.21 -22.64 0.60
C SER A 456 -0.47 -23.51 -0.46
N ARG A 457 -0.55 -22.95 -1.67
CA ARG A 457 -1.03 -23.63 -2.89
C ARG A 457 0.07 -23.90 -3.90
N ASP A 458 1.29 -23.42 -3.63
CA ASP A 458 2.44 -23.64 -4.50
C ASP A 458 3.08 -25.01 -4.18
N PRO A 459 3.12 -25.96 -5.15
CA PRO A 459 3.77 -27.25 -4.96
C PRO A 459 5.26 -27.13 -4.56
N LEU A 460 5.98 -26.10 -5.02
CA LEU A 460 7.39 -25.91 -4.66
C LEU A 460 7.53 -25.61 -3.17
N VAL A 461 6.77 -24.63 -2.66
CA VAL A 461 6.75 -24.25 -1.24
C VAL A 461 6.30 -25.43 -0.37
N LEU A 462 5.27 -26.18 -0.78
CA LEU A 462 4.82 -27.36 -0.05
C LEU A 462 5.87 -28.48 -0.01
N ALA A 463 6.61 -28.71 -1.10
CA ALA A 463 7.67 -29.71 -1.14
C ALA A 463 8.86 -29.34 -0.23
N ILE A 464 9.31 -28.08 -0.27
CA ILE A 464 10.40 -27.59 0.59
C ILE A 464 9.98 -27.62 2.06
N ALA A 465 8.79 -27.09 2.40
CA ALA A 465 8.30 -27.11 3.77
C ALA A 465 8.15 -28.54 4.33
N ALA A 466 7.72 -29.51 3.51
CA ALA A 466 7.69 -30.91 3.89
C ALA A 466 9.10 -31.48 4.15
N HIS A 467 10.03 -31.24 3.23
CA HIS A 467 11.45 -31.65 3.35
C HIS A 467 12.07 -31.14 4.66
N ASP A 468 11.91 -29.85 4.94
CA ASP A 468 12.50 -29.15 6.08
C ASP A 468 11.98 -29.64 7.43
N ILE A 469 10.68 -29.96 7.53
CA ILE A 469 10.13 -30.64 8.72
C ILE A 469 10.82 -31.99 8.93
N GLY A 470 11.10 -32.70 7.85
CA GLY A 470 11.89 -33.93 7.87
C GLY A 470 13.31 -33.72 8.40
N GLU A 471 14.02 -32.70 7.93
CA GLU A 471 15.40 -32.40 8.36
C GLU A 471 15.47 -31.85 9.80
N TYR A 472 14.54 -30.97 10.20
CA TYR A 472 14.41 -30.54 11.59
C TYR A 472 14.21 -31.75 12.53
N VAL A 473 13.36 -32.69 12.16
CA VAL A 473 13.14 -33.93 12.95
C VAL A 473 14.36 -34.85 12.97
N ARG A 474 15.12 -34.91 11.86
CA ARG A 474 16.36 -35.69 11.74
C ARG A 474 17.48 -35.12 12.60
N HIS A 475 17.60 -33.80 12.68
CA HIS A 475 18.72 -33.11 13.33
C HIS A 475 18.42 -32.59 14.75
N TYR A 476 17.15 -32.48 15.15
CA TYR A 476 16.75 -32.16 16.52
C TYR A 476 16.02 -33.33 17.18
N GLY A 477 16.67 -34.02 18.13
CA GLY A 477 16.18 -35.27 18.71
C GLY A 477 14.86 -35.18 19.49
N ALA A 478 14.42 -33.99 19.90
CA ALA A 478 13.08 -33.77 20.47
C ALA A 478 12.03 -33.33 19.43
N GLY A 479 12.45 -33.04 18.18
CA GLY A 479 11.63 -32.47 17.12
C GLY A 479 10.38 -33.28 16.80
N LYS A 480 10.43 -34.62 16.89
CA LYS A 480 9.25 -35.49 16.75
C LYS A 480 8.10 -35.07 17.68
N ARG A 481 8.40 -34.86 18.96
CA ARG A 481 7.41 -34.44 19.98
C ARG A 481 6.92 -33.02 19.73
N VAL A 482 7.76 -32.15 19.17
CA VAL A 482 7.40 -30.76 18.82
C VAL A 482 6.46 -30.72 17.61
N ILE A 483 6.78 -31.44 16.54
CA ILE A 483 5.93 -31.56 15.34
C ILE A 483 4.58 -32.22 15.66
N GLU A 484 4.57 -33.26 16.51
CA GLU A 484 3.32 -33.86 16.99
C GLU A 484 2.49 -32.88 17.83
N LYS A 485 3.12 -32.13 18.75
CA LYS A 485 2.44 -31.11 19.58
C LYS A 485 1.76 -30.02 18.74
N PHE A 486 2.36 -29.62 17.62
CA PHE A 486 1.80 -28.61 16.72
C PHE A 486 0.95 -29.19 15.57
N GLY A 487 0.62 -30.50 15.60
CA GLY A 487 -0.23 -31.15 14.59
C GLY A 487 0.40 -31.35 13.21
N GLY A 488 1.69 -31.02 13.04
CA GLY A 488 2.37 -31.07 11.75
C GLY A 488 2.47 -32.47 11.15
N LYS A 489 2.50 -33.52 11.99
CA LYS A 489 2.52 -34.92 11.56
C LYS A 489 1.34 -35.28 10.66
N GLU A 490 0.13 -34.86 11.03
CA GLU A 490 -1.08 -35.13 10.24
C GLU A 490 -1.04 -34.36 8.90
N ARG A 491 -0.51 -33.14 8.90
CA ARG A 491 -0.39 -32.30 7.70
C ARG A 491 0.60 -32.87 6.69
N VAL A 492 1.79 -33.28 7.12
CA VAL A 492 2.76 -33.95 6.23
C VAL A 492 2.18 -35.28 5.69
N MET A 493 1.45 -36.04 6.52
CA MET A 493 0.77 -37.27 6.05
C MET A 493 -0.31 -37.00 4.99
N GLN A 494 -1.07 -35.89 5.08
CA GLN A 494 -2.04 -35.50 4.05
C GLN A 494 -1.36 -35.18 2.70
N LEU A 495 -0.16 -34.60 2.72
CA LEU A 495 0.60 -34.27 1.50
C LEU A 495 1.20 -35.48 0.78
N MET A 496 1.30 -36.65 1.42
CA MET A 496 1.69 -37.90 0.75
C MET A 496 0.76 -38.30 -0.41
N THR A 497 -0.49 -37.81 -0.40
CA THR A 497 -1.49 -38.03 -1.47
C THR A 497 -1.74 -36.80 -2.34
N HIS A 498 -0.87 -35.78 -2.27
CA HIS A 498 -0.98 -34.57 -3.09
C HIS A 498 -0.93 -34.87 -4.60
N SER A 499 -1.45 -33.98 -5.45
CA SER A 499 -1.47 -34.16 -6.91
C SER A 499 -0.08 -34.09 -7.56
N ASP A 500 0.77 -33.21 -7.04
CA ASP A 500 2.17 -33.05 -7.49
C ASP A 500 3.08 -34.18 -7.00
N GLN A 501 4.00 -34.64 -7.84
CA GLN A 501 4.91 -35.76 -7.54
C GLN A 501 6.02 -35.40 -6.55
N GLN A 502 6.56 -34.17 -6.62
CA GLN A 502 7.65 -33.74 -5.75
C GLN A 502 7.14 -33.51 -4.32
N VAL A 503 5.94 -32.92 -4.17
CA VAL A 503 5.27 -32.79 -2.86
C VAL A 503 5.05 -34.15 -2.22
N ARG A 504 4.52 -35.15 -2.96
CA ARG A 504 4.33 -36.51 -2.42
C ARG A 504 5.64 -37.15 -1.99
N TYR A 505 6.71 -36.95 -2.77
CA TYR A 505 8.02 -37.53 -2.50
C TYR A 505 8.65 -36.96 -1.22
N GLU A 506 8.72 -35.64 -1.08
CA GLU A 506 9.28 -35.00 0.12
C GLU A 506 8.41 -35.25 1.36
N ALA A 507 7.08 -35.24 1.22
CA ALA A 507 6.16 -35.61 2.30
C ALA A 507 6.38 -37.06 2.78
N LEU A 508 6.57 -38.02 1.86
CA LEU A 508 6.89 -39.40 2.21
C LEU A 508 8.23 -39.51 2.97
N LEU A 509 9.28 -38.84 2.50
CA LEU A 509 10.58 -38.81 3.18
C LEU A 509 10.49 -38.19 4.58
N ALA A 510 9.75 -37.10 4.72
CA ALA A 510 9.52 -36.45 6.01
C ALA A 510 8.74 -37.34 6.99
N VAL A 511 7.72 -38.07 6.53
CA VAL A 511 7.00 -39.07 7.34
C VAL A 511 7.91 -40.23 7.73
N GLN A 512 8.80 -40.71 6.85
CA GLN A 512 9.79 -41.73 7.20
C GLN A 512 10.73 -41.27 8.33
N LYS A 513 11.26 -40.04 8.23
CA LYS A 513 12.10 -39.41 9.27
C LYS A 513 11.34 -39.24 10.60
N LEU A 514 10.06 -38.87 10.54
CA LEU A 514 9.16 -38.82 11.70
C LEU A 514 8.93 -40.19 12.35
N MET A 515 8.69 -41.25 11.57
CA MET A 515 8.30 -42.56 12.10
C MET A 515 9.47 -43.42 12.61
N VAL A 516 10.68 -43.31 12.03
CA VAL A 516 11.79 -44.24 12.31
C VAL A 516 12.82 -43.66 13.29
N HIS A 517 13.26 -44.44 14.30
CA HIS A 517 14.24 -43.98 15.30
C HIS A 517 15.71 -44.04 14.84
N HIS A 518 16.05 -44.85 13.84
CA HIS A 518 17.40 -44.97 13.26
C HIS A 518 17.31 -44.97 11.73
N TRP A 519 17.49 -43.81 11.10
CA TRP A 519 17.27 -43.61 9.66
C TRP A 519 18.47 -44.01 8.78
N GLU A 520 19.68 -44.07 9.33
CA GLU A 520 20.95 -44.31 8.62
C GLU A 520 21.02 -45.64 7.83
N TYR A 521 20.13 -46.58 8.13
CA TYR A 521 20.11 -47.92 7.53
C TYR A 521 19.30 -48.02 6.23
N LEU A 522 18.45 -47.04 5.92
CA LEU A 522 17.56 -47.10 4.75
C LEU A 522 18.29 -46.75 3.43
N GLY A 523 19.29 -45.87 3.47
CA GLY A 523 20.04 -45.44 2.28
C GLY A 523 21.00 -46.47 1.69
N LYS A 524 21.13 -47.68 2.28
CA LYS A 524 22.09 -48.72 1.86
C LYS A 524 21.45 -49.91 1.14
N GLN A 525 20.15 -49.90 0.88
CA GLN A 525 19.41 -51.05 0.32
C GLN A 525 18.82 -50.82 -1.09
N VAL A 526 19.43 -49.95 -1.89
CA VAL A 526 19.18 -49.90 -3.35
C VAL A 526 20.46 -50.31 -4.08
N PRO A 527 20.62 -51.60 -4.46
CA PRO A 527 21.63 -52.00 -5.43
C PRO A 527 21.26 -51.44 -6.80
N ASN A 528 22.19 -50.75 -7.47
CA ASN A 528 22.05 -50.42 -8.89
C ASN A 528 22.12 -51.72 -9.72
N GLU A 529 20.98 -52.27 -10.14
CA GLU A 529 20.95 -53.47 -10.99
C GLU A 529 21.47 -53.22 -12.43
N ASN A 530 21.76 -51.98 -12.79
CA ASN A 530 22.21 -51.58 -14.14
C ASN A 530 23.73 -51.69 -14.39
N GLU A 531 24.56 -52.13 -13.44
CA GLU A 531 26.03 -52.24 -13.62
C GLU A 531 26.57 -53.69 -13.76
N LYS A 532 25.70 -54.69 -13.96
CA LYS A 532 26.11 -56.11 -14.10
C LYS A 532 25.69 -56.80 -15.40
N GLN A 533 25.77 -56.09 -16.53
CA GLN A 533 25.85 -56.70 -17.86
C GLN A 533 26.90 -55.98 -18.71
N GLY A 534 28.17 -56.39 -18.61
CA GLY A 534 29.25 -55.66 -19.30
C GLY A 534 30.64 -56.31 -19.45
N VAL A 535 31.02 -57.36 -18.71
CA VAL A 535 32.33 -58.00 -18.88
C VAL A 535 32.30 -59.53 -18.68
N THR A 536 31.98 -60.28 -19.73
CA THR A 536 32.39 -61.70 -19.86
C THR A 536 32.30 -62.18 -21.32
N ALA A 537 33.24 -61.77 -22.19
CA ALA A 537 33.65 -62.54 -23.38
C ALA A 537 34.80 -61.87 -24.17
N LYS A 538 36.06 -62.28 -23.93
CA LYS A 538 36.92 -62.99 -24.92
C LYS A 538 38.40 -62.99 -24.53
N LYS A 539 38.95 -64.21 -24.45
CA LYS A 539 40.35 -64.64 -24.59
C LYS A 539 41.39 -63.97 -23.67
#